data_AF-A0A315XX59-F1
#
_entry.id   AF-A0A315XX59-F1
#
_cell.length_a   1.000
_cell.length_b   1.000
_cell.length_c   1.000
_cell.angle_alpha   90.00
_cell.angle_beta   90.00
_cell.angle_gamma   90.00
#
_symmetry.space_group_name_H-M   'P 1'
#
loop_
_entity.id
_entity.type
_entity.pdbx_description
1 polymer ?
#
loop_
_entity_poly.entity_id
_entity_poly.type
_entity_poly.pdbx_seq_one_letter_code
_entity_poly.pdbx_strand_id
1 'polypeptide(L)'
;MSDYSYLYDEFPEVISGEQLRKILHISKRKCAWLLQSGAIPCTDNCNKTRRYAVKLDDVIEYIIRTENAAERVQPQRPPECFREQLNDVWFDVPDVLTITEVSAITGYTPNAVDRWIVKGSLRSVIVQTGLITCREWLIDFYCGDGYNIVKKVDKHLELLRKLI
;
A
#
# COMPACT_ATOMS: atom_id res chain seq x y z
N MET A 1 12.14 -3.18 19.18
CA MET A 1 13.12 -3.83 18.28
C MET A 1 12.93 -5.32 18.41
N SER A 2 12.47 -5.95 17.34
CA SER A 2 12.34 -7.40 17.24
C SER A 2 13.73 -8.03 17.36
N ASP A 3 13.90 -9.00 18.26
CA ASP A 3 15.17 -9.72 18.43
C ASP A 3 15.22 -10.90 17.45
N TYR A 4 16.14 -10.84 16.48
CA TYR A 4 16.37 -11.90 15.49
C TYR A 4 17.60 -12.76 15.81
N SER A 5 18.12 -12.67 17.03
CA SER A 5 19.27 -13.46 17.49
C SER A 5 19.11 -14.97 17.22
N TYR A 6 17.88 -15.50 17.32
CA TYR A 6 17.55 -16.90 17.03
C TYR A 6 17.90 -17.36 15.60
N LEU A 7 18.00 -16.45 14.62
CA LEU A 7 18.35 -16.81 13.25
C LEU A 7 19.82 -17.27 13.14
N TYR A 8 20.71 -16.77 14.00
CA TYR A 8 22.12 -17.18 14.02
C TYR A 8 22.30 -18.62 14.53
N ASP A 9 21.36 -19.12 15.35
CA ASP A 9 21.39 -20.49 15.84
C ASP A 9 20.91 -21.50 14.79
N GLU A 10 19.98 -21.08 13.92
CA GLU A 10 19.35 -21.95 12.91
C GLU A 10 20.04 -21.91 11.53
N PHE A 11 20.72 -20.83 11.19
CA PHE A 11 21.27 -20.61 9.85
C PHE A 11 22.76 -20.23 9.88
N PRO A 12 23.54 -20.65 8.87
CA PRO A 12 24.93 -20.23 8.75
C PRO A 12 25.05 -18.72 8.45
N GLU A 13 26.22 -18.15 8.73
CA GLU A 13 26.53 -16.73 8.48
C GLU A 13 26.29 -16.32 7.01
N VAL A 14 26.57 -17.23 6.08
CA VAL A 14 26.27 -17.06 4.65
C VAL A 14 25.21 -18.05 4.23
N ILE A 15 24.05 -17.53 3.82
CA ILE A 15 22.89 -18.30 3.41
C ILE A 15 22.72 -18.30 1.89
N SER A 16 22.08 -19.36 1.40
CA SER A 16 21.65 -19.48 0.00
C SER A 16 20.33 -18.75 -0.26
N GLY A 17 20.05 -18.44 -1.52
CA GLY A 17 18.76 -17.86 -1.94
C GLY A 17 17.53 -18.71 -1.57
N GLU A 18 17.67 -20.03 -1.39
CA GLU A 18 16.57 -20.88 -0.93
C GLU A 18 16.34 -20.76 0.60
N GLN A 19 17.41 -20.61 1.38
CA GLN A 19 17.30 -20.31 2.82
C GLN A 19 16.70 -18.92 3.03
N LEU A 20 17.14 -17.91 2.28
CA LEU A 20 16.53 -16.57 2.29
C LEU A 20 15.02 -16.62 2.04
N ARG A 21 14.62 -17.43 1.05
CA ARG A 21 13.21 -17.61 0.70
C ARG A 21 12.40 -18.22 1.86
N LYS A 22 12.99 -19.17 2.60
CA LYS A 22 12.39 -19.79 3.77
C LYS A 22 12.26 -18.80 4.93
N ILE A 23 13.32 -18.06 5.23
CA ILE A 23 13.34 -17.04 6.30
C ILE A 23 12.30 -15.95 6.03
N LEU A 24 12.26 -15.41 4.81
CA LEU A 24 11.33 -14.31 4.47
C LEU A 24 9.93 -14.78 4.08
N HIS A 25 9.67 -16.08 3.97
CA HIS A 25 8.40 -16.64 3.51
C HIS A 25 7.88 -16.05 2.18
N ILE A 26 8.77 -15.91 1.18
CA ILE A 26 8.45 -15.30 -0.12
C ILE A 26 8.45 -16.30 -1.29
N SER A 27 7.93 -15.87 -2.43
CA SER A 27 7.99 -16.63 -3.68
C SER A 27 9.40 -16.63 -4.29
N LYS A 28 9.70 -17.63 -5.13
CA LYS A 28 10.98 -17.72 -5.87
C LYS A 28 11.25 -16.48 -6.71
N ARG A 29 10.21 -15.94 -7.36
CA ARG A 29 10.30 -14.73 -8.19
C ARG A 29 10.65 -13.49 -7.35
N LYS A 30 10.00 -13.32 -6.19
CA LYS A 30 10.29 -12.19 -5.28
C LYS A 30 11.70 -12.28 -4.70
N CYS A 31 12.15 -13.48 -4.33
CA CYS A 31 13.53 -13.71 -3.89
C CYS A 31 14.55 -13.31 -4.97
N ALA A 32 14.38 -13.80 -6.21
CA ALA A 32 15.27 -13.42 -7.31
C ALA A 32 15.28 -11.91 -7.58
N TRP A 33 14.12 -11.26 -7.54
CA TRP A 33 14.02 -9.82 -7.72
C TRP A 33 14.73 -9.04 -6.60
N LEU A 34 14.58 -9.44 -5.33
CA LEU A 34 15.26 -8.78 -4.20
C LEU A 34 16.79 -8.81 -4.35
N LEU A 35 17.32 -9.95 -4.81
CA LEU A 35 18.77 -10.13 -4.99
C LEU A 35 19.28 -9.38 -6.24
N GLN A 36 18.55 -9.43 -7.35
CA GLN A 36 18.93 -8.77 -8.60
C GLN A 36 18.79 -7.24 -8.56
N SER A 37 17.78 -6.74 -7.84
CA SER A 37 17.58 -5.31 -7.64
C SER A 37 18.58 -4.70 -6.65
N GLY A 38 19.34 -5.53 -5.93
CA GLY A 38 20.23 -5.09 -4.85
C GLY A 38 19.48 -4.65 -3.58
N ALA A 39 18.19 -4.98 -3.45
CA ALA A 39 17.42 -4.68 -2.25
C ALA A 39 17.99 -5.40 -1.01
N ILE A 40 18.58 -6.58 -1.21
CA ILE A 40 19.42 -7.30 -0.26
C ILE A 40 20.78 -7.55 -0.93
N PRO A 41 21.89 -7.06 -0.37
CA PRO A 41 23.23 -7.33 -0.87
C PRO A 41 23.50 -8.83 -1.02
N CYS A 42 24.12 -9.24 -2.12
CA CYS A 42 24.49 -10.62 -2.34
C CYS A 42 25.73 -10.75 -3.23
N THR A 43 26.43 -11.86 -3.07
CA THR A 43 27.51 -12.27 -3.98
C THR A 43 26.92 -13.24 -5.00
N ASP A 44 26.99 -12.86 -6.28
CA ASP A 44 26.53 -13.66 -7.41
C ASP A 44 27.71 -14.35 -8.08
N ASN A 45 27.68 -15.69 -8.14
CA ASN A 45 28.69 -16.50 -8.82
C ASN A 45 28.30 -16.88 -10.27
N CYS A 46 27.18 -16.35 -10.78
CA CYS A 46 26.63 -16.55 -12.11
C CYS A 46 26.31 -18.02 -12.49
N ASN A 47 26.30 -18.94 -11.52
CA ASN A 47 25.99 -20.34 -11.78
C ASN A 47 24.49 -20.59 -11.96
N LYS A 48 24.15 -21.69 -12.66
CA LYS A 48 22.74 -22.13 -12.83
C LYS A 48 22.09 -22.55 -11.51
N THR A 49 22.88 -23.08 -10.57
CA THR A 49 22.44 -23.54 -9.25
C THR A 49 23.32 -22.91 -8.18
N ARG A 50 22.77 -22.66 -6.98
CA ARG A 50 23.47 -22.01 -5.87
C ARG A 50 24.15 -20.69 -6.29
N ARG A 51 23.43 -19.90 -7.09
CA ARG A 51 23.88 -18.66 -7.71
C ARG A 51 24.30 -17.57 -6.71
N TYR A 52 23.51 -17.45 -5.64
CA TYR A 52 23.62 -16.35 -4.70
C TYR A 52 24.10 -16.82 -3.33
N ALA A 53 25.03 -16.06 -2.76
CA ALA A 53 25.46 -16.11 -1.37
C ALA A 53 25.09 -14.78 -0.69
N VAL A 54 24.33 -14.85 0.40
CA VAL A 54 23.76 -13.68 1.10
C VAL A 54 24.21 -13.75 2.56
N LYS A 55 24.66 -12.65 3.15
CA LYS A 55 24.98 -12.65 4.59
C LYS A 55 23.71 -12.59 5.41
N LEU A 56 23.66 -13.33 6.51
CA LEU A 56 22.50 -13.33 7.39
C LEU A 56 22.25 -11.94 8.00
N ASP A 57 23.30 -11.19 8.32
CA ASP A 57 23.24 -9.80 8.79
C ASP A 57 22.46 -8.90 7.83
N ASP A 58 22.77 -8.98 6.52
CA ASP A 58 22.10 -8.18 5.49
C ASP A 58 20.60 -8.52 5.39
N VAL A 59 20.23 -9.76 5.69
CA VAL A 59 18.83 -10.22 5.74
C VAL A 59 18.12 -9.67 6.96
N ILE A 60 18.76 -9.71 8.13
CA ILE A 60 18.22 -9.16 9.37
C ILE A 60 18.03 -7.64 9.23
N GLU A 61 19.02 -6.94 8.68
CA GLU A 61 18.92 -5.51 8.40
C GLU A 61 17.76 -5.22 7.44
N TYR A 62 17.59 -6.04 6.39
CA TYR A 62 16.45 -5.93 5.48
C TYR A 62 15.11 -6.12 6.20
N ILE A 63 14.99 -7.10 7.10
CA ILE A 63 13.77 -7.36 7.87
C ILE A 63 13.45 -6.14 8.75
N ILE A 64 14.42 -5.67 9.53
CA ILE A 64 14.27 -4.50 10.40
C ILE A 64 13.86 -3.27 9.59
N ARG A 65 14.53 -3.01 8.46
CA ARG A 65 14.18 -1.89 7.56
C ARG A 65 12.76 -2.01 7.04
N THR A 66 12.33 -3.23 6.69
CA THR A 66 10.99 -3.50 6.15
C THR A 66 9.91 -3.36 7.22
N GLU A 67 10.16 -3.83 8.44
CA GLU A 67 9.25 -3.66 9.58
C GLU A 67 9.08 -2.18 9.94
N ASN A 68 10.18 -1.43 10.05
CA ASN A 68 10.11 0.02 10.29
C ASN A 68 9.37 0.76 9.17
N ALA A 69 9.51 0.32 7.91
CA ALA A 69 8.75 0.88 6.80
C ALA A 69 7.26 0.51 6.88
N ALA A 70 6.93 -0.72 7.28
CA ALA A 70 5.55 -1.17 7.48
C ALA A 70 4.88 -0.46 8.66
N GLU A 71 5.63 -0.12 9.70
CA GLU A 71 5.15 0.65 10.85
C GLU A 71 4.70 2.06 10.42
N ARG A 72 5.34 2.66 9.41
CA ARG A 72 4.88 3.92 8.77
C ARG A 72 3.60 3.75 7.93
N VAL A 73 3.25 2.52 7.57
CA VAL A 73 2.11 2.17 6.70
C VAL A 73 0.91 1.67 7.53
N GLN A 74 0.98 1.68 8.86
CA GLN A 74 -0.21 1.43 9.68
C GLN A 74 -1.34 2.37 9.23
N PRO A 75 -2.58 1.85 9.09
CA PRO A 75 -3.70 2.65 8.64
C PRO A 75 -3.85 3.84 9.58
N GLN A 76 -3.57 5.03 9.06
CA GLN A 76 -3.68 6.24 9.82
C GLN A 76 -5.17 6.53 10.00
N ARG A 77 -5.53 6.91 11.23
CA ARG A 77 -6.86 7.43 11.51
C ARG A 77 -6.91 8.89 11.04
N PRO A 78 -7.91 9.29 10.25
CA PRO A 78 -8.07 10.70 9.91
C PRO A 78 -8.32 11.54 11.17
N PRO A 79 -7.99 12.85 11.14
CA PRO A 79 -8.30 13.77 12.24
C PRO A 79 -9.78 13.73 12.66
N GLU A 80 -10.07 14.08 13.92
CA GLU A 80 -11.45 13.99 14.46
C GLU A 80 -12.46 14.87 13.70
N CYS A 81 -12.04 16.03 13.18
CA CYS A 81 -12.88 16.94 12.41
C CYS A 81 -12.86 16.71 10.88
N PHE A 82 -12.17 15.65 10.41
CA PHE A 82 -11.93 15.45 8.97
C PHE A 82 -13.22 15.28 8.17
N ARG A 83 -14.25 14.66 8.77
CA ARG A 83 -15.56 14.46 8.14
C ARG A 83 -16.28 15.79 7.91
N GLU A 84 -16.28 16.65 8.91
CA GLU A 84 -16.90 17.97 8.88
C GLU A 84 -16.22 18.84 7.83
N GLN A 85 -14.88 18.84 7.81
CA GLN A 85 -14.13 19.61 6.82
C GLN A 85 -14.35 19.10 5.38
N LEU A 86 -14.47 17.79 5.17
CA LEU A 86 -14.84 17.24 3.86
C LEU A 86 -16.25 17.65 3.44
N ASN A 87 -17.20 17.71 4.38
CA ASN A 87 -18.53 18.21 4.13
C ASN A 87 -18.52 19.67 3.67
N ASP A 88 -17.69 20.51 4.30
CA ASP A 88 -17.54 21.91 3.91
C ASP A 88 -16.91 22.06 2.52
N VAL A 89 -15.86 21.30 2.22
CA VAL A 89 -15.18 21.37 0.91
C VAL A 89 -16.07 20.85 -0.22
N TRP A 90 -16.90 19.84 0.05
CA TRP A 90 -17.81 19.26 -0.93
C TRP A 90 -19.26 19.74 -0.73
N PHE A 91 -19.47 20.89 -0.10
CA PHE A 91 -20.82 21.41 0.16
C PHE A 91 -21.64 21.59 -1.13
N ASP A 92 -21.02 22.13 -2.19
CA ASP A 92 -21.67 22.38 -3.48
C ASP A 92 -21.70 21.15 -4.42
N VAL A 93 -21.18 20.01 -3.97
CA VAL A 93 -21.17 18.77 -4.77
C VAL A 93 -22.56 18.13 -4.71
N PRO A 94 -23.15 17.69 -5.85
CA PRO A 94 -24.47 17.07 -5.84
C PRO A 94 -24.47 15.78 -5.02
N ASP A 95 -25.61 15.48 -4.38
CA ASP A 95 -25.73 14.30 -3.53
C ASP A 95 -25.64 12.99 -4.31
N VAL A 96 -26.05 12.97 -5.58
CA VAL A 96 -25.91 11.81 -6.47
C VAL A 96 -24.73 12.05 -7.41
N LEU A 97 -23.81 11.09 -7.47
CA LEU A 97 -22.58 11.18 -8.23
C LEU A 97 -22.40 9.96 -9.12
N THR A 98 -22.11 10.21 -10.40
CA THR A 98 -21.60 9.21 -11.33
C THR A 98 -20.11 8.94 -11.08
N ILE A 99 -19.63 7.78 -11.55
CA ILE A 99 -18.19 7.44 -11.49
C ILE A 99 -17.32 8.52 -12.13
N THR A 100 -17.79 9.11 -13.23
CA THR A 100 -17.10 10.21 -13.94
C THR A 100 -17.01 11.49 -13.10
N GLU A 101 -18.05 11.83 -12.34
CA GLU A 101 -18.04 12.99 -11.44
C GLU A 101 -17.13 12.74 -10.24
N VAL A 102 -17.16 11.54 -9.65
CA VAL A 102 -16.22 11.15 -8.58
C VAL A 102 -14.77 11.25 -9.08
N SER A 103 -14.51 10.77 -10.30
CA SER A 103 -13.20 10.89 -10.94
C SER A 103 -12.77 12.35 -11.07
N ALA A 104 -13.66 13.23 -11.54
CA ALA A 104 -13.38 14.66 -11.69
C ALA A 104 -13.15 15.34 -10.34
N ILE A 105 -13.94 15.04 -9.32
CA ILE A 105 -13.84 15.62 -7.97
C ILE A 105 -12.55 15.18 -7.29
N THR A 106 -12.25 13.87 -7.31
CA THR A 106 -11.14 13.28 -6.56
C THR A 106 -9.80 13.31 -7.31
N GLY A 107 -9.82 13.47 -8.63
CA GLY A 107 -8.64 13.43 -9.49
C GLY A 107 -8.11 12.02 -9.78
N TYR A 108 -8.77 10.96 -9.29
CA TYR A 108 -8.45 9.59 -9.63
C TYR A 108 -9.12 9.16 -10.93
N THR A 109 -8.53 8.20 -11.64
CA THR A 109 -9.12 7.69 -12.89
C THR A 109 -10.42 6.93 -12.62
N PRO A 110 -11.36 6.89 -13.59
CA PRO A 110 -12.60 6.10 -13.45
C PRO A 110 -12.34 4.64 -13.06
N ASN A 111 -11.31 4.02 -13.64
CA ASN A 111 -10.90 2.65 -13.31
C ASN A 111 -10.42 2.48 -11.85
N ALA A 112 -9.96 3.54 -11.19
CA ALA A 112 -9.62 3.49 -9.77
C ALA A 112 -10.90 3.54 -8.92
N VAL A 113 -11.85 4.40 -9.29
CA VAL A 113 -13.17 4.49 -8.65
C VAL A 113 -13.92 3.17 -8.76
N ASP A 114 -13.96 2.55 -9.95
CA ASP A 114 -14.55 1.22 -10.16
C ASP A 114 -13.90 0.17 -9.25
N ARG A 115 -12.58 0.22 -9.09
CA ARG A 115 -11.88 -0.70 -8.19
C ARG A 115 -12.28 -0.50 -6.73
N TRP A 116 -12.53 0.73 -6.28
CA TRP A 116 -13.02 0.98 -4.92
C TRP A 116 -14.43 0.42 -4.71
N ILE A 117 -15.27 0.51 -5.74
CA ILE A 117 -16.63 -0.04 -5.74
C ILE A 117 -16.59 -1.57 -5.71
N VAL A 118 -15.83 -2.20 -6.61
CA VAL A 118 -15.70 -3.66 -6.68
C VAL A 118 -15.08 -4.24 -5.41
N LYS A 119 -14.15 -3.52 -4.78
CA LYS A 119 -13.57 -3.89 -3.47
C LYS A 119 -14.59 -3.75 -2.32
N GLY A 120 -15.68 -3.00 -2.51
CA GLY A 120 -16.67 -2.68 -1.48
C GLY A 120 -16.25 -1.54 -0.54
N SER A 121 -15.14 -0.86 -0.85
CA SER A 121 -14.66 0.30 -0.07
C SER A 121 -15.50 1.56 -0.32
N LEU A 122 -15.95 1.77 -1.57
CA LEU A 122 -16.87 2.84 -1.93
C LEU A 122 -18.24 2.23 -2.21
N ARG A 123 -19.26 2.67 -1.46
CA ARG A 123 -20.64 2.21 -1.66
C ARG A 123 -21.23 2.79 -2.94
N SER A 124 -22.15 2.06 -3.54
CA SER A 124 -22.77 2.44 -4.81
C SER A 124 -24.04 1.65 -5.09
N VAL A 125 -24.91 2.18 -5.95
CA VAL A 125 -26.15 1.54 -6.41
C VAL A 125 -26.17 1.47 -7.93
N ILE A 126 -26.71 0.37 -8.46
CA ILE A 126 -26.96 0.20 -9.89
C ILE A 126 -28.35 0.74 -10.23
N VAL A 127 -28.40 1.63 -11.22
CA VAL A 127 -29.64 2.20 -11.78
C VAL A 127 -29.68 1.99 -13.30
N GLN A 128 -30.81 2.33 -13.93
CA GLN A 128 -31.00 2.15 -15.38
C GLN A 128 -29.94 2.89 -16.23
N THR A 129 -29.46 4.03 -15.75
CA THR A 129 -28.48 4.88 -16.43
C THR A 129 -27.03 4.53 -16.12
N GLY A 130 -26.79 3.53 -15.26
CA GLY A 130 -25.45 3.09 -14.87
C GLY A 130 -25.26 3.00 -13.37
N LEU A 131 -24.02 3.17 -12.93
CA LEU A 131 -23.60 2.98 -11.56
C LEU A 131 -23.43 4.36 -10.89
N ILE A 132 -24.15 4.58 -9.79
CA ILE A 132 -24.12 5.84 -9.04
C ILE A 132 -23.64 5.62 -7.61
N THR A 133 -22.95 6.60 -7.05
CA THR A 133 -22.64 6.73 -5.63
C THR A 133 -23.27 8.01 -5.10
N CYS A 134 -23.08 8.31 -3.82
CA CYS A 134 -23.51 9.57 -3.24
C CYS A 134 -22.36 10.28 -2.53
N ARG A 135 -22.52 11.59 -2.35
CA ARG A 135 -21.54 12.45 -1.68
C ARG A 135 -21.20 11.92 -0.27
N GLU A 136 -22.21 11.52 0.49
CA GLU A 136 -22.04 10.99 1.85
C GLU A 136 -21.16 9.73 1.88
N TRP A 137 -21.37 8.81 0.92
CA TRP A 137 -20.56 7.58 0.84
C TRP A 137 -19.14 7.84 0.37
N LEU A 138 -18.93 8.88 -0.44
CA LEU A 138 -17.59 9.32 -0.80
C LEU A 138 -16.86 9.90 0.41
N ILE A 139 -17.54 10.67 1.27
CA ILE A 139 -16.98 11.17 2.53
C ILE A 139 -16.65 10.00 3.47
N ASP A 140 -17.57 9.06 3.66
CA ASP A 140 -17.33 7.84 4.44
C ASP A 140 -16.09 7.07 3.95
N PHE A 141 -15.96 6.93 2.62
CA PHE A 141 -14.79 6.32 2.01
C PHE A 141 -13.52 7.09 2.36
N TYR A 142 -13.51 8.41 2.24
CA TYR A 142 -12.34 9.24 2.58
C TYR A 142 -12.01 9.21 4.08
N CYS A 143 -13.00 9.04 4.96
CA CYS A 143 -12.79 8.84 6.40
C CYS A 143 -12.25 7.44 6.76
N GLY A 144 -12.10 6.52 5.78
CA GLY A 144 -11.60 5.16 5.99
C GLY A 144 -10.51 4.78 4.98
N ASP A 145 -10.87 3.95 4.00
CA ASP A 145 -9.97 3.43 2.97
C ASP A 145 -9.31 4.56 2.14
N GLY A 146 -10.05 5.63 1.86
CA GLY A 146 -9.60 6.75 1.04
C GLY A 146 -8.43 7.51 1.66
N TYR A 147 -8.45 7.76 2.98
CA TYR A 147 -7.34 8.39 3.70
C TYR A 147 -6.03 7.59 3.55
N ASN A 148 -6.17 6.26 3.52
CA ASN A 148 -5.07 5.30 3.52
C ASN A 148 -4.61 4.87 2.12
N ILE A 149 -5.07 5.55 1.06
CA ILE A 149 -4.54 5.31 -0.30
C ILE A 149 -3.02 5.56 -0.29
N VAL A 150 -2.24 4.55 -0.67
CA VAL A 150 -0.77 4.59 -0.64
C VAL A 150 -0.22 5.59 -1.66
N LYS A 151 -0.71 5.54 -2.89
CA LYS A 151 -0.29 6.43 -3.98
C LYS A 151 -1.35 7.49 -4.22
N LYS A 152 -1.24 8.61 -3.53
CA LYS A 152 -2.18 9.75 -3.64
C LYS A 152 -1.87 10.57 -4.89
N VAL A 153 -2.91 10.91 -5.64
CA VAL A 153 -2.81 11.88 -6.76
C VAL A 153 -2.69 13.30 -6.22
N ASP A 154 -2.16 14.23 -7.02
CA ASP A 154 -1.89 15.60 -6.57
C ASP A 154 -3.14 16.28 -5.99
N LYS A 155 -4.30 16.10 -6.62
CA LYS A 155 -5.57 16.65 -6.12
C LYS A 155 -5.96 16.14 -4.72
N HIS A 156 -5.69 14.86 -4.43
CA HIS A 156 -5.89 14.29 -3.10
C HIS A 156 -4.88 14.88 -2.11
N LEU A 157 -3.62 15.05 -2.50
CA LEU A 157 -2.61 15.69 -1.65
C LEU A 157 -2.96 17.14 -1.34
N GLU A 158 -3.44 17.89 -2.32
CA GLU A 158 -3.93 19.26 -2.16
C GLU A 158 -5.15 19.32 -1.23
N LEU A 159 -6.08 18.38 -1.37
CA LEU A 159 -7.21 18.24 -0.45
C LEU A 159 -6.72 18.05 0.98
N LEU A 160 -5.82 17.09 1.22
CA LEU A 160 -5.29 16.85 2.57
C LEU A 160 -4.53 18.05 3.15
N ARG A 161 -3.74 18.76 2.34
CA ARG A 161 -3.03 19.98 2.76
C ARG A 161 -3.94 21.14 3.15
N LYS A 162 -5.18 21.17 2.65
CA LYS A 162 -6.18 22.18 3.04
C LYS A 162 -6.88 21.84 4.35
N LEU A 163 -6.88 20.56 4.73
CA LEU A 163 -7.67 20.04 5.85
C LEU A 163 -6.80 19.78 7.10
N ILE A 164 -5.49 19.66 6.94
CA ILE A 164 -4.49 19.48 8.02
C ILE A 164 -3.73 20.79 8.22
#